data_AF-A0A0P6XH36-F1
#
_entry.id   AF-A0A0P6XH36-F1
#
_cell.length_a   1.000
_cell.length_b   1.000
_cell.length_c   1.000
_cell.angle_alpha   90.00
_cell.angle_beta   90.00
_cell.angle_gamma   90.00
#
_symmetry.space_group_name_H-M   'P 1'
#
loop_
_entity.id
_entity.type
_entity.pdbx_description
1 polymer ?
#
loop_
_entity_poly.entity_id
_entity_poly.type
_entity_poly.pdbx_seq_one_letter_code
_entity_poly.pdbx_strand_id
1 'polypeptide(L)'
;MTGNYLNPFLIFLADPKNKEGCRLPSLSELSKTTQTSIPSLREQLEVARAFGFVDVRPKTGIRKNKYRFTPAVTASLGYAIKEDSGLFDSFADLRKHIEAAYFEEAAALLTNEDIQILDELIISAKTKLNNKPVEIPFYEHKQFHLLMYSRLNNPFVTGLLEAYWQMYEDAGLNRYTEFEYQVRVWNYHDKIVASIRSGEFSNSKKALLEHMILLQQRPEIRQTKNTFE
;
A
#
# COMPACT_ATOMS: atom_id res chain seq x y z
N MET A 1 -24.22 0.63 -15.52
CA MET A 1 -23.76 -0.47 -16.39
C MET A 1 -22.64 -1.25 -15.70
N THR A 2 -22.99 -2.08 -14.70
CA THR A 2 -22.02 -2.86 -13.87
C THR A 2 -22.41 -4.34 -13.77
N GLY A 3 -23.42 -4.78 -14.53
CA GLY A 3 -24.15 -6.04 -14.28
C GLY A 3 -23.38 -7.34 -14.49
N ASN A 4 -22.21 -7.33 -15.16
CA ASN A 4 -21.48 -8.56 -15.46
C ASN A 4 -20.42 -8.96 -14.43
N TYR A 5 -20.04 -8.07 -13.50
CA TYR A 5 -18.95 -8.34 -12.55
C TYR A 5 -19.39 -8.35 -11.09
N LEU A 6 -20.62 -7.90 -10.80
CA LEU A 6 -21.13 -7.81 -9.43
C LEU A 6 -22.37 -8.70 -9.28
N ASN A 7 -22.34 -9.56 -8.26
CA ASN A 7 -23.51 -10.32 -7.84
C ASN A 7 -24.52 -9.41 -7.10
N PRO A 8 -25.78 -9.85 -6.90
CA PRO A 8 -26.81 -9.04 -6.24
C PRO A 8 -26.42 -8.52 -4.85
N PHE A 9 -25.65 -9.29 -4.07
CA PHE A 9 -25.17 -8.84 -2.76
C PHE A 9 -24.13 -7.72 -2.87
N LEU A 10 -23.17 -7.81 -3.78
CA LEU A 10 -22.20 -6.75 -4.03
C LEU A 10 -22.87 -5.48 -4.57
N ILE A 11 -23.89 -5.63 -5.43
CA ILE A 11 -24.72 -4.50 -5.89
C ILE A 11 -25.41 -3.84 -4.70
N PHE A 12 -26.02 -4.63 -3.81
CA PHE A 12 -26.62 -4.12 -2.57
C PHE A 12 -25.59 -3.37 -1.71
N LEU A 13 -24.39 -3.94 -1.51
CA LEU A 13 -23.32 -3.29 -0.74
C LEU A 13 -22.89 -1.95 -1.37
N ALA A 14 -22.80 -1.89 -2.69
CA ALA A 14 -22.38 -0.70 -3.42
C ALA A 14 -23.45 0.41 -3.45
N ASP A 15 -24.70 0.12 -3.09
CA ASP A 15 -25.78 1.12 -3.06
C ASP A 15 -25.40 2.29 -2.13
N PRO A 16 -25.43 3.55 -2.61
CA PRO A 16 -25.16 4.74 -1.80
C PRO A 16 -26.04 4.90 -0.56
N LYS A 17 -27.23 4.29 -0.52
CA LYS A 17 -28.11 4.26 0.66
C LYS A 17 -27.47 3.52 1.83
N ASN A 18 -26.62 2.54 1.55
CA ASN A 18 -25.86 1.81 2.55
C ASN A 18 -24.60 2.60 2.87
N LYS A 19 -24.67 3.48 3.88
CA LYS A 19 -23.54 4.34 4.26
C LYS A 19 -22.39 3.53 4.88
N GLU A 20 -21.18 4.06 4.76
CA GLU A 20 -19.99 3.54 5.42
C GLU A 20 -20.20 3.45 6.94
N GLY A 21 -19.68 2.39 7.57
CA GLY A 21 -19.79 2.16 8.99
C GLY A 21 -21.19 1.73 9.48
N CYS A 22 -22.21 1.75 8.62
CA CYS A 22 -23.54 1.27 9.00
C CYS A 22 -23.56 -0.25 9.16
N ARG A 23 -24.36 -0.69 10.13
CA ARG A 23 -24.71 -2.09 10.30
C ARG A 23 -25.62 -2.48 9.14
N LEU A 24 -25.24 -3.54 8.43
CA LEU A 24 -26.03 -4.11 7.36
C LEU A 24 -27.11 -5.05 7.93
N PRO A 25 -28.19 -5.30 7.18
CA PRO A 25 -29.21 -6.27 7.57
C PRO A 25 -28.62 -7.66 7.81
N SER A 26 -29.35 -8.49 8.56
CA SER A 26 -29.02 -9.90 8.75
C SER A 26 -29.04 -10.67 7.43
N LEU A 27 -28.38 -11.83 7.38
CA LEU A 27 -28.40 -12.70 6.20
C LEU A 27 -29.83 -13.09 5.77
N SER A 28 -30.74 -13.27 6.73
CA SER A 28 -32.14 -13.59 6.45
C SER A 28 -32.88 -12.42 5.78
N GLU A 29 -32.59 -11.18 6.18
CA GLU A 29 -33.18 -9.98 5.56
C GLU A 29 -32.57 -9.69 4.19
N LEU A 30 -31.24 -9.85 4.07
CA LEU A 30 -30.54 -9.76 2.79
C LEU A 30 -31.07 -10.80 1.80
N SER A 31 -31.30 -12.04 2.23
CA SER A 31 -31.84 -13.11 1.37
C SER A 31 -33.18 -12.72 0.75
N LYS A 32 -34.08 -12.11 1.53
CA LYS A 32 -35.37 -11.62 1.04
C LYS A 32 -35.21 -10.46 0.06
N THR A 33 -34.27 -9.55 0.33
CA THR A 33 -34.09 -8.32 -0.44
C THR A 33 -33.34 -8.56 -1.75
N THR A 34 -32.31 -9.41 -1.75
CA THR A 34 -31.48 -9.72 -2.93
C THR A 34 -31.96 -10.95 -3.69
N GLN A 35 -33.01 -11.62 -3.22
CA GLN A 35 -33.51 -12.90 -3.76
C GLN A 35 -32.41 -13.97 -3.89
N THR A 36 -31.43 -13.94 -3.00
CA THR A 36 -30.29 -14.86 -2.98
C THR A 36 -30.44 -15.83 -1.80
N SER A 37 -30.11 -17.11 -1.99
CA SER A 37 -30.17 -18.09 -0.91
C SER A 37 -29.18 -17.74 0.21
N ILE A 38 -29.53 -18.06 1.47
CA ILE A 38 -28.64 -17.81 2.62
C ILE A 38 -27.26 -18.49 2.46
N PRO A 39 -27.15 -19.75 1.99
CA PRO A 39 -25.84 -20.35 1.74
C PRO A 39 -24.99 -19.54 0.75
N SER A 40 -25.57 -19.10 -0.36
CA SER A 40 -24.86 -18.30 -1.35
C SER A 40 -24.46 -16.92 -0.80
N LEU A 41 -25.32 -16.30 0.01
CA LEU A 41 -24.95 -15.05 0.70
C LEU A 41 -23.77 -15.23 1.66
N ARG A 42 -23.63 -16.39 2.32
CA ARG A 42 -22.45 -16.65 3.18
C ARG A 42 -21.18 -16.71 2.34
N GLU A 43 -21.21 -17.41 1.21
CA GLU A 43 -20.06 -17.46 0.30
C GLU A 43 -19.70 -16.07 -0.23
N GLN A 44 -20.69 -15.30 -0.66
CA GLN A 44 -20.48 -13.93 -1.14
C GLN A 44 -20.01 -12.99 -0.03
N LEU A 45 -20.43 -13.21 1.21
CA LEU A 45 -19.97 -12.47 2.37
C LEU A 45 -18.48 -12.72 2.66
N GLU A 46 -18.03 -13.97 2.53
CA GLU A 46 -16.61 -14.32 2.68
C GLU A 46 -15.75 -13.62 1.63
N VAL A 47 -16.22 -13.58 0.38
CA VAL A 47 -15.57 -12.84 -0.71
C VAL A 47 -15.54 -11.34 -0.40
N ALA A 48 -16.67 -10.74 -0.03
CA ALA A 48 -16.73 -9.32 0.33
C ALA A 48 -15.82 -8.96 1.51
N ARG A 49 -15.66 -9.89 2.47
CA ARG A 49 -14.74 -9.76 3.60
C ARG A 49 -13.29 -9.81 3.13
N ALA A 50 -12.93 -10.74 2.24
CA ALA A 50 -11.59 -10.83 1.67
C ALA A 50 -11.20 -9.56 0.88
N PHE A 51 -12.15 -8.98 0.14
CA PHE A 51 -11.98 -7.69 -0.54
C PHE A 51 -12.05 -6.47 0.40
N GLY A 52 -12.32 -6.66 1.69
CA GLY A 52 -12.39 -5.60 2.70
C GLY A 52 -13.63 -4.71 2.61
N PHE A 53 -14.64 -5.07 1.84
CA PHE A 53 -15.88 -4.30 1.70
C PHE A 53 -16.74 -4.32 2.96
N VAL A 54 -16.56 -5.34 3.80
CA VAL A 54 -17.32 -5.52 5.04
C VAL A 54 -16.44 -6.06 6.17
N ASP A 55 -16.79 -5.67 7.38
CA ASP A 55 -16.33 -6.28 8.62
C ASP A 55 -17.42 -7.19 9.18
N VAL A 56 -17.06 -8.42 9.54
CA VAL A 56 -17.96 -9.36 10.22
C VAL A 56 -17.44 -9.58 11.64
N ARG A 57 -18.20 -9.15 12.64
CA ARG A 57 -17.81 -9.25 14.05
C ARG A 57 -18.87 -10.00 14.86
N PRO A 58 -18.47 -10.89 15.78
CA PRO A 58 -19.41 -11.55 16.68
C PRO A 58 -20.28 -10.54 17.44
N LYS A 59 -21.58 -10.84 17.60
CA LYS A 59 -22.59 -10.03 18.32
C LYS A 59 -22.94 -8.65 17.73
N THR A 60 -22.06 -8.06 16.93
CA THR A 60 -22.25 -6.73 16.31
C THR A 60 -22.76 -6.82 14.87
N GLY A 61 -22.56 -7.96 14.21
CA GLY A 61 -23.10 -8.25 12.88
C GLY A 61 -22.16 -7.84 11.75
N ILE A 62 -22.74 -7.55 10.59
CA ILE A 62 -22.01 -7.17 9.38
C ILE A 62 -21.99 -5.63 9.30
N ARG A 63 -20.83 -5.02 9.06
CA ARG A 63 -20.71 -3.57 8.84
C ARG A 63 -20.06 -3.30 7.50
N LYS A 64 -20.55 -2.30 6.77
CA LYS A 64 -19.92 -1.84 5.53
C LYS A 64 -18.69 -1.00 5.84
N ASN A 65 -17.59 -1.26 5.15
CA ASN A 65 -16.37 -0.48 5.25
C ASN A 65 -16.32 0.58 4.14
N LYS A 66 -15.48 1.61 4.35
CA LYS A 66 -15.05 2.50 3.26
C LYS A 66 -14.28 1.68 2.22
N TYR A 67 -14.52 1.96 0.94
CA TYR A 67 -13.80 1.26 -0.13
C TYR A 67 -12.29 1.51 -0.04
N ARG A 68 -11.52 0.42 -0.11
CA ARG A 68 -10.06 0.42 -0.27
C ARG A 68 -9.70 -0.65 -1.29
N PHE A 69 -8.78 -0.32 -2.19
CA PHE A 69 -8.31 -1.28 -3.18
C PHE A 69 -7.31 -2.30 -2.60
N THR A 70 -6.58 -1.89 -1.55
CA THR A 70 -5.47 -2.63 -0.93
C THR A 70 -5.76 -4.12 -0.68
N PRO A 71 -6.87 -4.53 -0.04
CA PRO A 71 -7.09 -5.95 0.25
C PRO A 71 -7.16 -6.82 -1.02
N ALA A 72 -7.80 -6.28 -2.07
CA ALA A 72 -7.93 -6.94 -3.37
C ALA A 72 -6.57 -7.20 -4.02
N VAL A 73 -5.78 -6.13 -4.13
CA VAL A 73 -4.50 -6.18 -4.83
C VAL A 73 -3.44 -6.92 -4.01
N THR A 74 -3.44 -6.80 -2.68
CA THR A 74 -2.53 -7.57 -1.81
C THR A 74 -2.79 -9.07 -1.94
N ALA A 75 -4.05 -9.52 -1.89
CA ALA A 75 -4.36 -10.93 -2.03
C ALA A 75 -3.93 -11.48 -3.40
N SER A 76 -4.20 -10.75 -4.48
CA SER A 76 -3.78 -11.12 -5.82
C SER A 76 -2.26 -11.14 -5.98
N LEU A 77 -1.57 -10.14 -5.44
CA LEU A 77 -0.12 -10.02 -5.52
C LEU A 77 0.58 -11.11 -4.69
N GLY A 78 0.09 -11.40 -3.49
CA GLY A 78 0.61 -12.49 -2.66
C GLY A 78 0.49 -13.85 -3.34
N TYR A 79 -0.62 -14.12 -4.04
CA TYR A 79 -0.75 -15.31 -4.87
C TYR A 79 0.28 -15.33 -6.00
N ALA A 80 0.40 -14.24 -6.75
CA ALA A 80 1.35 -14.12 -7.87
C ALA A 80 2.80 -14.35 -7.42
N ILE A 81 3.24 -13.71 -6.32
CA ILE A 81 4.60 -13.89 -5.79
C ILE A 81 4.84 -15.32 -5.29
N LYS A 82 3.81 -15.97 -4.76
CA LYS A 82 3.91 -17.37 -4.32
C LYS A 82 4.06 -18.33 -5.49
N GLU A 83 3.44 -18.02 -6.63
CA GLU A 83 3.57 -18.76 -7.89
C GLU A 83 4.92 -18.51 -8.56
N ASP A 84 5.31 -17.24 -8.69
CA ASP A 84 6.60 -16.79 -9.22
C ASP A 84 7.10 -15.55 -8.46
N SER A 85 8.20 -15.71 -7.73
CA SER A 85 8.80 -14.63 -6.95
C SER A 85 9.27 -13.46 -7.82
N GLY A 86 9.60 -13.70 -9.10
CA GLY A 86 9.99 -12.66 -10.06
C GLY A 86 8.86 -11.66 -10.38
N LEU A 87 7.61 -12.02 -10.09
CA LEU A 87 6.47 -11.10 -10.21
C LEU A 87 6.51 -9.97 -9.18
N PHE A 88 7.28 -10.11 -8.10
CA PHE A 88 7.54 -8.99 -7.19
C PHE A 88 8.32 -7.87 -7.89
N ASP A 89 9.32 -8.20 -8.70
CA ASP A 89 10.10 -7.21 -9.44
C ASP A 89 9.26 -6.51 -10.50
N SER A 90 8.37 -7.25 -11.16
CA SER A 90 7.38 -6.69 -12.08
C SER A 90 6.44 -5.70 -11.38
N PHE A 91 6.02 -6.01 -10.15
CA PHE A 91 5.19 -5.11 -9.34
C PHE A 91 5.99 -3.90 -8.81
N ALA A 92 7.28 -4.07 -8.52
CA ALA A 92 8.19 -2.98 -8.16
C ALA A 92 8.39 -2.01 -9.33
N ASP A 93 8.49 -2.52 -10.56
CA ASP A 93 8.54 -1.71 -11.78
C ASP A 93 7.23 -0.95 -12.02
N LEU A 94 6.07 -1.61 -11.82
CA LEU A 94 4.77 -0.94 -11.86
C LEU A 94 4.70 0.23 -10.86
N ARG A 95 5.12 0.01 -9.61
CA ARG A 95 5.19 1.06 -8.58
C ARG A 95 6.02 2.25 -9.07
N LYS A 96 7.22 2.00 -9.60
CA LYS A 96 8.12 3.06 -10.12
C LYS A 96 7.42 3.93 -11.16
N HIS A 97 6.72 3.31 -12.11
CA HIS A 97 5.99 4.04 -13.16
C HIS A 97 4.83 4.86 -12.60
N ILE A 98 4.05 4.31 -11.67
CA ILE A 98 2.93 5.00 -11.03
C ILE A 98 3.44 6.22 -10.24
N GLU A 99 4.44 6.00 -9.39
CA GLU A 99 5.05 7.07 -8.60
C GLU A 99 5.58 8.20 -9.48
N ALA A 100 6.34 7.87 -10.53
CA ALA A 100 6.85 8.85 -11.47
C ALA A 100 5.76 9.65 -12.21
N ALA A 101 4.64 8.99 -12.57
CA ALA A 101 3.55 9.61 -13.29
C ALA A 101 2.81 10.64 -12.43
N TYR A 102 2.49 10.29 -11.19
CA TYR A 102 1.71 11.15 -10.29
C TYR A 102 2.57 12.12 -9.46
N PHE A 103 3.90 12.02 -9.51
CA PHE A 103 4.77 12.71 -8.56
C PHE A 103 4.53 14.22 -8.42
N GLU A 104 4.54 14.97 -9.54
CA GLU A 104 4.42 16.43 -9.49
C GLU A 104 3.02 16.87 -9.03
N GLU A 105 1.97 16.14 -9.43
CA GLU A 105 0.61 16.36 -8.94
C GLU A 105 0.52 16.12 -7.43
N ALA A 106 1.07 15.00 -6.97
CA ALA A 106 1.06 14.63 -5.56
C ALA A 106 1.86 15.63 -4.70
N ALA A 107 3.05 16.01 -5.15
CA ALA A 107 3.91 16.98 -4.47
C ALA A 107 3.27 18.36 -4.35
N ALA A 108 2.56 18.82 -5.39
CA ALA A 108 1.86 20.11 -5.38
C ALA A 108 0.67 20.15 -4.42
N LEU A 109 0.12 18.99 -4.02
CA LEU A 109 -0.98 18.87 -3.08
C LEU A 109 -0.54 18.79 -1.61
N LEU A 110 0.77 18.64 -1.34
CA LEU A 110 1.28 18.55 0.02
C LEU A 110 1.13 19.87 0.77
N THR A 111 0.70 19.75 2.02
CA THR A 111 0.63 20.88 2.96
C THR A 111 1.96 21.07 3.68
N ASN A 112 2.14 22.21 4.34
CA ASN A 112 3.33 22.46 5.18
C ASN A 112 3.44 21.42 6.30
N GLU A 113 2.30 20.98 6.85
CA GLU A 113 2.23 19.92 7.86
C GLU A 113 2.69 18.58 7.29
N ASP A 114 2.29 18.23 6.06
CA ASP A 114 2.76 17.00 5.42
C ASP A 114 4.28 17.04 5.17
N ILE A 115 4.80 18.18 4.71
CA ILE A 115 6.25 18.38 4.50
C ILE A 115 7.03 18.27 5.81
N GLN A 116 6.50 18.83 6.90
CA GLN A 116 7.11 18.67 8.23
C GLN A 116 7.16 17.20 8.66
N ILE A 117 6.08 16.43 8.45
CA ILE A 117 6.07 15.01 8.77
C ILE A 117 7.12 14.26 7.92
N LEU A 118 7.29 14.61 6.64
CA LEU A 118 8.33 14.02 5.80
C LEU A 118 9.75 14.29 6.35
N ASP A 119 10.01 15.49 6.87
CA ASP A 119 11.28 15.81 7.54
C ASP A 119 11.48 14.97 8.82
N GLU A 120 10.45 14.84 9.64
CA GLU A 120 10.47 14.04 10.86
C GLU A 120 10.78 12.56 10.56
N LEU A 121 10.22 12.01 9.48
CA LEU A 121 10.54 10.66 9.00
C LEU A 121 12.01 10.53 8.60
N ILE A 122 12.57 11.52 7.89
CA ILE A 122 13.99 11.53 7.50
C ILE A 122 14.90 11.61 8.72
N ILE A 123 14.58 12.45 9.69
CA ILE A 123 15.33 12.60 10.95
C ILE A 123 15.28 11.29 11.75
N SER A 124 14.10 10.70 11.91
CA SER A 124 13.92 9.41 12.59
C SER A 124 14.78 8.32 11.92
N ALA A 125 14.73 8.25 10.59
CA ALA A 125 15.49 7.26 9.85
C ALA A 125 17.01 7.42 9.98
N LYS A 126 17.53 8.64 9.84
CA LYS A 126 18.95 8.94 10.04
C LYS A 126 19.39 8.64 11.47
N THR A 127 18.53 8.87 12.47
CA THR A 127 18.79 8.52 13.87
C THR A 127 18.93 7.01 14.05
N LYS A 128 17.96 6.24 13.54
CA LYS A 128 17.98 4.77 13.57
C LYS A 128 19.22 4.16 12.91
N LEU A 129 19.67 4.74 11.79
CA LEU A 129 20.89 4.30 11.13
C LEU A 129 22.15 4.53 11.98
N ASN A 130 22.15 5.57 12.83
CA ASN A 130 23.28 5.87 13.72
C ASN A 130 23.25 5.10 15.06
N ASN A 131 22.19 4.34 15.35
CA ASN A 131 22.10 3.53 16.57
C ASN A 131 23.11 2.36 16.58
N LYS A 132 23.38 1.86 17.78
CA LYS A 132 24.20 0.66 18.00
C LYS A 132 23.39 -0.35 18.84
N PRO A 133 22.89 -1.45 18.26
CA PRO A 133 23.02 -1.87 16.86
C PRO A 133 22.24 -0.97 15.88
N VAL A 134 22.62 -1.02 14.60
CA VAL A 134 21.93 -0.28 13.52
C VAL A 134 20.50 -0.79 13.38
N GLU A 135 19.55 0.13 13.31
CA GLU A 135 18.14 -0.16 13.04
C GLU A 135 17.78 0.24 11.61
N ILE A 136 17.20 -0.68 10.85
CA ILE A 136 16.78 -0.39 9.47
C ILE A 136 15.46 0.39 9.50
N PRO A 137 15.40 1.61 8.94
CA PRO A 137 14.24 2.50 9.03
C PRO A 137 13.15 2.14 8.01
N PHE A 138 12.67 0.90 8.06
CA PHE A 138 11.67 0.38 7.14
C PHE A 138 10.33 1.12 7.25
N TYR A 139 9.86 1.34 8.48
CA TYR A 139 8.61 2.04 8.72
C TYR A 139 8.65 3.45 8.14
N GLU A 140 9.75 4.18 8.36
CA GLU A 140 9.93 5.52 7.84
C GLU A 140 9.91 5.54 6.31
N HIS A 141 10.58 4.60 5.66
CA HIS A 141 10.62 4.52 4.19
C HIS A 141 9.22 4.26 3.61
N LYS A 142 8.48 3.32 4.20
CA LYS A 142 7.08 3.04 3.83
C LYS A 142 6.20 4.27 4.01
N GLN A 143 6.25 4.92 5.17
CA GLN A 143 5.41 6.09 5.45
C GLN A 143 5.78 7.28 4.56
N PHE A 144 7.05 7.46 4.23
CA PHE A 144 7.49 8.52 3.34
C PHE A 144 6.81 8.43 1.98
N HIS A 145 6.88 7.26 1.33
CA HIS A 145 6.22 7.06 0.04
C HIS A 145 4.71 7.16 0.16
N LEU A 146 4.07 6.58 1.19
CA LEU A 146 2.62 6.66 1.32
C LEU A 146 2.12 8.10 1.57
N LEU A 147 2.82 8.88 2.40
CA LEU A 147 2.46 10.26 2.68
C LEU A 147 2.57 11.15 1.44
N MET A 148 3.62 10.96 0.63
CA MET A 148 3.84 11.70 -0.61
C MET A 148 2.63 11.67 -1.55
N TYR A 149 1.90 10.56 -1.63
CA TYR A 149 0.73 10.38 -2.49
C TYR A 149 -0.62 10.40 -1.75
N SER A 150 -0.61 10.69 -0.45
CA SER A 150 -1.80 10.59 0.41
C SER A 150 -2.93 11.57 0.02
N ARG A 151 -2.56 12.73 -0.53
CA ARG A 151 -3.50 13.82 -0.88
C ARG A 151 -4.14 13.65 -2.26
N LEU A 152 -3.70 12.70 -3.09
CA LEU A 152 -4.30 12.42 -4.41
C LEU A 152 -5.76 11.96 -4.30
N ASN A 153 -6.18 11.43 -3.15
CA ASN A 153 -7.51 10.83 -2.96
C ASN A 153 -7.84 9.74 -3.99
N ASN A 154 -6.81 9.08 -4.54
CA ASN A 154 -6.95 8.00 -5.51
C ASN A 154 -6.74 6.64 -4.82
N PRO A 155 -7.81 5.89 -4.48
CA PRO A 155 -7.70 4.64 -3.73
C PRO A 155 -6.94 3.54 -4.47
N PHE A 156 -6.83 3.62 -5.80
CA PHE A 156 -6.09 2.64 -6.59
C PHE A 156 -4.59 2.86 -6.48
N VAL A 157 -4.13 4.11 -6.58
CA VAL A 157 -2.72 4.47 -6.34
C VAL A 157 -2.33 4.09 -4.93
N THR A 158 -3.10 4.54 -3.92
CA THR A 158 -2.84 4.18 -2.52
C THR A 158 -2.81 2.67 -2.30
N GLY A 159 -3.79 1.93 -2.86
CA GLY A 159 -3.85 0.47 -2.70
C GLY A 159 -2.66 -0.25 -3.32
N LEU A 160 -2.19 0.18 -4.50
CA LEU A 160 -1.01 -0.38 -5.16
C LEU A 160 0.26 -0.14 -4.35
N LEU A 161 0.46 1.08 -3.83
CA LEU A 161 1.61 1.42 -2.99
C LEU A 161 1.59 0.65 -1.67
N GLU A 162 0.43 0.57 -1.00
CA GLU A 162 0.29 -0.18 0.24
C GLU A 162 0.54 -1.68 0.06
N ALA A 163 0.05 -2.28 -1.03
CA ALA A 163 0.27 -3.68 -1.34
C ALA A 163 1.75 -3.98 -1.59
N TYR A 164 2.45 -3.10 -2.32
CA TYR A 164 3.91 -3.23 -2.48
C TYR A 164 4.61 -3.30 -1.13
N TRP A 165 4.29 -2.37 -0.22
CA TRP A 165 4.95 -2.29 1.08
C TRP A 165 4.61 -3.44 2.01
N GLN A 166 3.41 -4.03 1.91
CA GLN A 166 3.05 -5.25 2.63
C GLN A 166 3.89 -6.44 2.15
N MET A 167 3.99 -6.64 0.83
CA MET A 167 4.82 -7.72 0.28
C MET A 167 6.31 -7.51 0.52
N TYR A 168 6.78 -6.26 0.51
CA TYR A 168 8.16 -5.93 0.86
C TYR A 168 8.51 -6.36 2.29
N GLU A 169 7.59 -6.13 3.23
CA GLU A 169 7.73 -6.54 4.63
C GLU A 169 7.70 -8.06 4.78
N ASP A 170 6.73 -8.71 4.16
CA ASP A 170 6.54 -10.16 4.21
C ASP A 170 7.72 -10.92 3.58
N ALA A 171 8.31 -10.40 2.50
CA ALA A 171 9.51 -10.93 1.88
C ALA A 171 10.80 -10.74 2.71
N GLY A 172 10.73 -10.04 3.86
CA GLY A 172 11.88 -9.79 4.72
C GLY A 172 12.94 -8.89 4.08
N LEU A 173 12.58 -8.14 3.04
CA LEU A 173 13.49 -7.25 2.33
C LEU A 173 13.96 -6.07 3.20
N ASN A 174 13.32 -5.87 4.35
CA ASN A 174 13.69 -4.91 5.39
C ASN A 174 14.80 -5.40 6.34
N ARG A 175 15.21 -6.68 6.28
CA ARG A 175 16.06 -7.28 7.33
C ARG A 175 17.55 -7.02 7.16
N TYR A 176 18.06 -6.92 5.93
CA TYR A 176 19.50 -6.74 5.69
C TYR A 176 19.79 -5.92 4.44
N THR A 177 20.42 -4.77 4.64
CA THR A 177 21.04 -3.94 3.60
C THR A 177 22.29 -3.32 4.16
N GLU A 178 23.30 -3.12 3.32
CA GLU A 178 24.52 -2.43 3.72
C GLU A 178 24.22 -1.01 4.23
N PHE A 179 24.95 -0.59 5.27
CA PHE A 179 24.77 0.73 5.90
C PHE A 179 24.94 1.87 4.88
N GLU A 180 25.97 1.81 4.03
CA GLU A 180 26.23 2.82 2.99
C GLU A 180 25.10 2.92 1.96
N TYR A 181 24.43 1.80 1.67
CA TYR A 181 23.26 1.79 0.81
C TYR A 181 22.10 2.54 1.46
N GLN A 182 21.83 2.29 2.75
CA GLN A 182 20.78 3.00 3.49
C GLN A 182 21.06 4.50 3.61
N VAL A 183 22.30 4.90 3.88
CA VAL A 183 22.69 6.32 3.90
C VAL A 183 22.40 6.97 2.54
N ARG A 184 22.74 6.31 1.42
CA ARG A 184 22.43 6.81 0.07
C ARG A 184 20.93 6.94 -0.18
N VAL A 185 20.14 5.95 0.23
CA VAL A 185 18.67 6.00 0.14
C VAL A 185 18.13 7.24 0.84
N TRP A 186 18.52 7.49 2.09
CA TRP A 186 18.00 8.62 2.87
C TRP A 186 18.54 9.98 2.42
N ASN A 187 19.71 10.04 1.79
CA ASN A 187 20.19 11.26 1.14
C ASN A 187 19.33 11.66 -0.07
N TYR A 188 18.78 10.70 -0.80
CA TYR A 188 17.80 11.03 -1.85
C TYR A 188 16.49 11.55 -1.28
N HIS A 189 15.99 10.93 -0.21
CA HIS A 189 14.77 11.39 0.47
C HIS A 189 14.89 12.85 0.94
N ASP A 190 16.05 13.21 1.50
CA ASP A 190 16.39 14.59 1.89
C ASP A 190 16.33 15.57 0.71
N LYS A 191 16.96 15.21 -0.42
CA LYS A 191 16.94 16.01 -1.66
C LYS A 191 15.54 16.19 -2.23
N ILE A 192 14.71 15.14 -2.19
CA ILE A 192 13.32 15.15 -2.65
C ILE A 192 12.54 16.20 -1.86
N VAL A 193 12.57 16.13 -0.52
CA VAL A 193 11.83 17.05 0.34
C VAL A 193 12.35 18.48 0.25
N ALA A 194 13.68 18.68 0.20
CA ALA A 194 14.27 20.00 0.02
C ALA A 194 13.82 20.68 -1.28
N SER A 195 13.71 19.91 -2.37
CA SER A 195 13.23 20.41 -3.66
C SER A 195 11.72 20.74 -3.62
N ILE A 196 10.91 19.90 -2.97
CA ILE A 196 9.47 20.18 -2.76
C ILE A 196 9.28 21.49 -1.99
N ARG A 197 10.02 21.67 -0.88
CA ARG A 197 9.96 22.89 -0.06
C ARG A 197 10.29 24.16 -0.86
N SER A 198 11.17 24.04 -1.84
CA SER A 198 11.59 25.15 -2.70
C SER A 198 10.66 25.36 -3.91
N GLY A 199 9.60 24.57 -4.06
CA GLY A 199 8.70 24.60 -5.22
C GLY A 199 9.29 23.99 -6.50
N GLU A 200 10.45 23.35 -6.40
CA GLU A 200 11.22 22.79 -7.51
C GLU A 200 10.78 21.35 -7.82
N PHE A 201 9.50 21.16 -8.18
CA PHE A 201 8.89 19.83 -8.30
C PHE A 201 9.56 18.93 -9.36
N SER A 202 10.00 19.49 -10.49
CA SER A 202 10.69 18.71 -11.52
C SER A 202 12.07 18.23 -11.07
N ASN A 203 12.79 19.04 -10.28
CA ASN A 203 14.05 18.62 -9.66
C ASN A 203 13.81 17.53 -8.61
N SER A 204 12.73 17.66 -7.84
CA SER A 204 12.32 16.63 -6.88
C SER A 204 11.95 15.30 -7.57
N LYS A 205 11.21 15.36 -8.69
CA LYS A 205 10.89 14.19 -9.51
C LYS A 205 12.14 13.50 -10.04
N LYS A 206 13.12 14.28 -10.50
CA LYS A 206 14.40 13.73 -10.95
C LYS A 206 15.11 12.99 -9.80
N ALA A 207 15.15 13.56 -8.60
CA ALA A 207 15.72 12.91 -7.42
C ALA A 207 14.97 11.62 -7.04
N LEU A 208 13.65 11.58 -7.18
CA LEU A 208 12.85 10.36 -7.01
C LEU A 208 13.22 9.28 -8.05
N LEU A 209 13.36 9.64 -9.32
CA LEU A 209 13.71 8.68 -10.36
C LEU A 209 15.11 8.09 -10.15
N GLU A 210 16.07 8.91 -9.76
CA GLU A 210 17.43 8.48 -9.40
C GLU A 210 17.42 7.56 -8.16
N HIS A 211 16.59 7.88 -7.16
CA HIS A 211 16.35 7.04 -6.00
C HIS A 211 15.80 5.65 -6.40
N MET A 212 14.81 5.59 -7.28
CA MET A 212 14.22 4.32 -7.73
C MET A 212 15.23 3.47 -8.51
N ILE A 213 16.14 4.09 -9.28
CA ILE A 213 17.23 3.38 -9.96
C ILE A 213 18.20 2.79 -8.94
N LEU A 214 18.54 3.53 -7.87
CA LEU A 214 19.38 3.01 -6.78
C LEU A 214 18.74 1.76 -6.14
N LEU A 215 17.42 1.75 -5.95
CA LEU A 215 16.72 0.59 -5.38
C LEU A 215 16.82 -0.67 -6.25
N GLN A 216 16.82 -0.50 -7.58
CA GLN A 216 16.99 -1.61 -8.53
C GLN A 216 18.42 -2.18 -8.52
N GLN A 217 19.40 -1.39 -8.10
CA GLN A 217 20.81 -1.78 -7.99
C GLN A 217 21.17 -2.30 -6.60
N ARG A 218 20.17 -2.68 -5.80
CA ARG A 218 20.39 -3.23 -4.46
C ARG A 218 21.40 -4.39 -4.55
N PRO A 219 22.49 -4.37 -3.76
CA PRO A 219 23.41 -5.49 -3.72
C PRO A 219 22.64 -6.76 -3.33
N GLU A 220 22.83 -7.84 -4.07
CA GLU A 220 22.24 -9.13 -3.73
C GLU A 220 22.62 -9.50 -2.30
N ILE A 221 21.62 -9.85 -1.49
CA ILE A 221 21.86 -10.45 -0.19
C ILE A 221 22.58 -11.77 -0.49
N ARG A 222 23.86 -11.90 -0.11
CA ARG A 222 24.52 -13.21 -0.03
C ARG A 222 23.69 -14.04 0.94
N GLN A 223 22.75 -14.82 0.42
CA GLN A 223 22.11 -15.86 1.20
C GLN A 223 23.22 -16.84 1.57
N THR A 224 23.68 -16.81 2.82
CA THR A 224 24.24 -18.03 3.41
C THR A 224 23.16 -19.08 3.28
N LYS A 225 23.36 -20.01 2.34
CA LYS A 225 22.58 -21.24 2.23
C LYS A 225 22.60 -21.90 3.60
N ASN A 226 21.55 -21.68 4.40
CA ASN A 226 21.24 -22.60 5.47
C ASN A 226 20.52 -23.77 4.78
N THR A 227 21.34 -24.75 4.37
CA THR A 227 20.89 -26.14 4.25
C THR A 227 20.30 -26.54 5.60
N PHE A 228 18.97 -26.60 5.65
CA PHE A 228 18.29 -27.44 6.62
C PHE A 228 17.77 -28.64 5.83
N GLU A 229 18.46 -29.77 6.04
CA GLU A 229 17.88 -31.11 5.94
C GLU A 229 16.70 -31.25 6.90
#